data_AF-A0A1E5VX29-F1
#
_entry.id   AF-A0A1E5VX29-F1
#
_cell.length_a   1.000
_cell.length_b   1.000
_cell.length_c   1.000
_cell.angle_alpha   90.00
_cell.angle_beta   90.00
_cell.angle_gamma   90.00
#
_symmetry.space_group_name_H-M   'P 1'
#
loop_
_entity.id
_entity.type
_entity.pdbx_description
1 polymer ?
#
loop_
_entity_poly.entity_id
_entity_poly.type
_entity_poly.pdbx_seq_one_letter_code
_entity_poly.pdbx_strand_id
1 'polypeptide(L)' 'LLFREAKFLVSMHFNSVDVLFAPRSYNIVLMSFARFGRSWDPDQTVVWLSPLPEFVSSLVVGDLTEPLVNE' A
#
# COMPACT_ATOMS: atom_id res chain seq x y z
N LEU A 1 -15.06 -12.20 -4.69
CA LEU A 1 -15.09 -12.00 -3.22
C LEU A 1 -14.30 -10.75 -2.84
N LEU A 2 -13.01 -10.66 -3.19
CA LEU A 2 -12.12 -9.53 -2.89
C LEU A 2 -12.73 -8.13 -3.08
N PHE A 3 -13.27 -7.79 -4.25
CA PHE A 3 -13.86 -6.46 -4.47
C PHE A 3 -15.08 -6.16 -3.61
N ARG A 4 -15.87 -7.18 -3.26
CA ARG A 4 -17.03 -7.03 -2.39
C ARG A 4 -16.59 -6.79 -0.94
N GLU A 5 -15.61 -7.56 -0.47
CA GLU A 5 -15.02 -7.42 0.86
C GLU A 5 -14.31 -6.08 1.02
N ALA A 6 -13.52 -5.68 0.02
CA ALA A 6 -12.86 -4.37 -0.01
C ALA A 6 -13.88 -3.23 0.08
N LYS A 7 -14.95 -3.28 -0.72
CA LYS A 7 -16.04 -2.28 -0.66
C LYS A 7 -16.72 -2.26 0.71
N PHE A 8 -16.97 -3.43 1.30
CA PHE A 8 -17.57 -3.54 2.62
C PHE A 8 -16.67 -2.90 3.70
N LEU A 9 -15.38 -3.24 3.72
CA LEU A 9 -14.42 -2.67 4.67
C LEU A 9 -14.29 -1.15 4.50
N VAL A 10 -14.23 -0.66 3.26
CA VAL A 10 -14.19 0.77 2.97
C VAL A 10 -15.44 1.47 3.53
N SER A 11 -16.62 0.92 3.28
CA SER A 11 -17.87 1.50 3.79
C SER A 11 -18.02 1.43 5.32
N MET A 12 -17.38 0.44 5.96
CA MET A 12 -17.44 0.24 7.40
C MET A 12 -16.54 1.21 8.17
N HIS A 13 -15.40 1.60 7.57
CA HIS A 13 -14.37 2.39 8.25
C HIS A 13 -14.27 3.85 7.80
N PHE A 14 -14.85 4.22 6.66
CA PHE A 14 -14.77 5.57 6.12
C PHE A 14 -16.16 6.12 5.80
N ASN A 15 -16.42 7.36 6.21
CA ASN A 15 -17.69 8.04 5.94
C ASN A 15 -17.81 8.51 4.47
N SER A 16 -16.69 8.79 3.81
CA SER A 16 -16.62 9.20 2.41
C SER A 16 -15.26 8.83 1.84
N VAL A 17 -15.22 8.34 0.59
CA VAL A 17 -14.00 7.93 -0.11
C VAL A 17 -14.08 8.32 -1.57
N ASP A 18 -13.03 9.01 -2.05
CA ASP A 18 -12.82 9.30 -3.46
C ASP A 18 -11.76 8.36 -4.04
N VAL A 19 -12.05 7.78 -5.20
CA VAL A 19 -11.11 6.90 -5.92
C VAL A 19 -10.60 7.64 -7.14
N LEU A 20 -9.32 7.98 -7.13
CA LEU A 20 -8.66 8.71 -8.21
C LEU A 20 -7.73 7.78 -8.98
N PHE A 21 -7.69 7.95 -10.30
CA PHE A 21 -6.65 7.36 -11.12
C PHE A 21 -5.38 8.20 -11.00
N ALA A 22 -4.25 7.55 -10.74
CA ALA A 22 -2.94 8.18 -10.70
C ALA A 22 -1.96 7.44 -11.61
N PRO A 23 -1.04 8.14 -12.30
CA PRO A 23 0.04 7.51 -13.05
C PRO A 23 0.92 6.64 -12.13
N ARG A 24 1.62 5.67 -12.73
CA ARG A 24 2.46 4.72 -12.01
C ARG A 24 3.59 5.39 -11.22
N SER A 25 4.09 6.53 -11.69
CA SER A 25 5.12 7.32 -11.01
C SER A 25 4.71 7.80 -9.61
N TYR A 26 3.41 8.01 -9.39
CA TYR A 26 2.87 8.42 -8.08
C TYR A 26 2.66 7.24 -7.11
N ASN A 27 2.85 6.00 -7.58
CA ASN A 27 2.61 4.78 -6.82
C ASN A 27 3.83 3.84 -6.82
N ILE A 28 5.04 4.40 -6.98
CA ILE A 28 6.29 3.63 -7.05
C ILE A 28 6.52 2.84 -5.76
N VAL A 29 6.24 3.45 -4.61
CA VAL A 29 6.33 2.77 -3.31
C VAL A 29 5.32 1.65 -3.18
N LEU A 30 4.05 1.89 -3.53
CA LEU A 30 3.00 0.87 -3.58
C LEU A 30 3.39 -0.33 -4.45
N MET A 31 4.05 -0.08 -5.57
CA MET A 31 4.55 -1.14 -6.42
C MET A 31 5.72 -1.92 -5.78
N SER A 32 6.62 -1.24 -5.08
CA SER A 32 7.69 -1.87 -4.33
C SER A 32 7.13 -2.76 -3.21
N PHE A 33 6.08 -2.30 -2.52
CA PHE A 33 5.30 -3.12 -1.58
C PHE A 33 4.70 -4.36 -2.24
N ALA A 34 4.08 -4.21 -3.42
CA ALA A 34 3.50 -5.34 -4.12
C ALA A 34 4.56 -6.38 -4.53
N ARG A 35 5.76 -5.93 -4.94
CA ARG A 35 6.89 -6.82 -5.26
C ARG A 35 7.39 -7.55 -4.01
N PHE A 36 7.52 -6.82 -2.92
CA PHE A 36 7.97 -7.37 -1.64
C PHE A 36 6.97 -8.40 -1.10
N GLY A 37 5.68 -8.06 -1.06
CA GLY A 37 4.63 -8.98 -0.66
C GLY A 37 4.51 -10.21 -1.58
N ARG A 38 4.80 -10.08 -2.88
CA ARG A 38 4.87 -11.23 -3.80
C ARG A 38 6.03 -12.18 -3.51
N SER A 39 7.15 -11.65 -3.00
CA SER A 39 8.32 -12.47 -2.66
C SER A 39 8.14 -13.29 -1.39
N TRP A 40 7.06 -13.05 -0.65
CA TRP A 40 6.77 -13.69 0.62
C TRP A 40 5.87 -14.90 0.48
N ASP A 41 6.07 -15.82 1.41
CA ASP A 41 5.28 -17.04 1.53
C ASP A 41 3.81 -16.67 1.84
N PRO A 42 2.83 -17.12 1.03
CA PRO A 42 1.40 -16.93 1.29
C PRO A 42 0.97 -17.37 2.69
N ASP A 43 1.67 -18.34 3.29
CA ASP A 43 1.36 -18.88 4.62
C ASP A 43 1.86 -17.98 5.77
N GLN A 44 2.65 -16.95 5.48
CA GLN A 44 3.23 -16.02 6.46
C GLN A 44 2.58 -14.63 6.48
N THR A 45 1.29 -14.53 6.16
CA THR A 45 0.54 -13.26 6.15
C THR A 45 0.49 -12.52 7.50
N VAL A 46 0.83 -13.19 8.61
CA VAL A 46 0.91 -12.59 9.97
C VAL A 46 1.86 -11.39 10.06
N VAL A 47 2.85 -11.30 9.17
CA VAL A 47 3.79 -10.17 9.12
C VAL A 47 3.09 -8.83 8.88
N TRP A 48 1.95 -8.82 8.19
CA TRP A 48 1.12 -7.62 8.00
C TRP A 48 0.31 -7.22 9.24
N LEU A 49 0.18 -8.13 10.21
CA LEU A 49 -0.55 -7.92 11.46
C LEU A 49 0.37 -7.46 12.60
N SER A 50 1.70 -7.51 12.42
CA SER A 50 2.66 -6.94 13.37
C SER A 50 2.55 -5.40 13.36
N PRO A 51 2.66 -4.72 14.51
CA PRO A 51 2.72 -3.26 14.54
C PRO A 51 3.86 -2.78 13.64
N LEU A 52 3.48 -1.97 12.64
CA LEU A 52 4.29 -1.34 11.58
C LEU A 52 5.63 -2.05 11.31
N PRO A 53 5.65 -3.07 10.43
CA PRO A 53 6.89 -3.74 10.08
C PRO A 53 7.93 -2.75 9.55
N GLU A 54 9.20 -2.92 9.92
CA GLU A 54 10.28 -1.98 9.55
C GLU A 54 10.39 -1.75 8.04
N PHE A 55 10.03 -2.74 7.22
CA PHE A 55 9.99 -2.59 5.76
C PHE A 55 8.94 -1.58 5.29
N VAL A 56 7.85 -1.40 6.06
CA VAL A 56 6.85 -0.37 5.78
C VAL A 56 7.47 1.00 5.97
N SER A 57 8.15 1.20 7.10
CA SER A 57 8.83 2.45 7.41
C SER A 57 9.94 2.75 6.40
N SER A 58 10.77 1.78 6.03
CA SER A 58 11.87 2.01 5.09
C SER A 58 11.39 2.37 3.68
N LEU A 59 10.33 1.73 3.19
CA LEU A 59 9.75 2.04 1.88
C LEU A 59 9.05 3.40 1.86
N VAL A 60 8.33 3.75 2.93
CA VAL A 60 7.65 5.05 3.05
C VAL A 60 8.64 6.19 3.25
N VAL A 61 9.71 5.99 4.03
CA VAL A 61 10.78 6.99 4.19
C VAL A 61 11.47 7.28 2.87
N GLY A 62 11.67 6.26 2.02
CA GLY A 62 12.19 6.44 0.67
C GLY A 62 11.36 7.42 -0.19
N ASP A 63 10.03 7.27 -0.19
CA ASP A 63 9.09 8.15 -0.91
C ASP A 63 9.20 9.61 -0.47
N LEU A 64 9.33 9.85 0.84
CA LEU A 64 9.38 11.19 1.41
C LEU A 64 10.71 11.92 1.13
N THR A 65 11.76 11.15 0.83
CA THR A 65 13.10 11.70 0.55
C THR A 65 13.38 11.92 -0.93
N GLU A 66 12.58 11.35 -1.85
CA GLU A 66 12.68 11.66 -3.27
C GLU A 66 12.08 13.05 -3.53
N PRO A 67 12.85 14.00 -4.11
CA PRO A 67 12.31 15.29 -4.46
C PRO A 67 11.24 15.10 -5.53
N LEU A 68 10.06 15.70 -5.32
CA LEU A 68 9.06 15.90 -6.36
C LEU A 68 9.68 16.77 -7.46
N VAL A 69 10.41 16.15 -8.38
CA VAL A 69 10.82 16.79 -9.63
C VAL A 69 9.53 16.97 -10.41
N ASN A 70 8.98 18.19 -10.34
CA ASN A 70 7.86 18.62 -11.16
C ASN A 70 8.31 18.53 -12.63
N GLU A 71 7.78 17.57 -13.38
CA GLU A 71 7.78 17.60 -14.85
C GLU A 71 6.71 18.57 -15.37
#